data_AF-A0A510XSG4-F1
#
_entry.id   AF-A0A510XSG4-F1
#
_cell.length_a   1.000
_cell.length_b   1.000
_cell.length_c   1.000
_cell.angle_alpha   90.00
_cell.angle_beta   90.00
_cell.angle_gamma   90.00
#
_symmetry.space_group_name_H-M   'P 1'
#
loop_
_entity.id
_entity.type
_entity.pdbx_description
1 polymer ?
#
loop_
_entity_poly.entity_id
_entity_poly.type
_entity_poly.pdbx_seq_one_letter_code
_entity_poly.pdbx_strand_id
1 'polypeptide(L)'
;MRGVFVWLLCIINVYISCEVSAAALNETKTVVVDHNLWRPVTATRSDAAVQEFINDYSKSTAKNNLLGQQGAVVASIPITNNVAGSWYVLPIANFIDTGIAFWQDEENNLTQIADFSQSHTQQTAILMHGQAFKLNLPKAGKGTLWIYLNAKHYPTPANIHFINESTFIPQQFHINALTLIGISVMLTLAAMALIMFLKTKQNVAFFCAGYIGLHGIGWACASGALSGFYASNIINLHYLGMYIFSFAIGCASAYAYCLFNFKELPKNRIGNFLKYFSVCALAIGVINLVLPFYYVFYLAHLLAAIWVVLSLVVGFSMLKLNDFRAKYFFIGNLIYSVSLMLYVAIHINFLQAKSAELVVVLALAVDCICILLSLSEWLKLKQHEFVNILHQSRYDPLTKVGNRLLLNDHLLELSGSYIIVFIDCDGVKTINDQLGHAKGDEFLVSTAQLMQSALSNKGDVYRTGGDEFIWLCKVKNNEALSSLSHEITLTLNTLHENIVEQWPQSGISFGIATSNECTNHAECLTLADERMYILKSAHKKCA
;
A
#
# COMPACT_ATOMS: atom_id res chain seq x y z
N MET A 1 34.89 -6.53 -1.71
CA MET A 1 33.46 -6.76 -2.01
C MET A 1 33.22 -7.20 -3.48
N ARG A 2 34.04 -8.14 -4.00
CA ARG A 2 33.81 -8.85 -5.27
C ARG A 2 33.42 -10.33 -5.06
N GLY A 3 33.52 -10.84 -3.83
CA GLY A 3 33.49 -12.28 -3.55
C GLY A 3 32.15 -12.90 -3.19
N VAL A 4 31.11 -12.12 -2.87
CA VAL A 4 29.82 -12.68 -2.42
C VAL A 4 28.86 -12.98 -3.59
N PHE A 5 29.04 -12.32 -4.75
CA PHE A 5 28.27 -12.63 -5.97
C PHE A 5 28.95 -13.65 -6.91
N VAL A 6 30.20 -14.02 -6.65
CA VAL A 6 30.99 -14.93 -7.50
C VAL A 6 30.85 -16.41 -7.09
N TRP A 7 30.29 -16.70 -5.92
CA TRP A 7 30.27 -18.06 -5.34
C TRP A 7 29.21 -19.04 -5.90
N LEU A 8 28.65 -18.76 -7.08
CA LEU A 8 27.73 -19.70 -7.77
C LEU A 8 27.99 -19.85 -9.28
N LEU A 9 29.03 -19.21 -9.83
CA LEU A 9 29.33 -19.26 -11.26
C LEU A 9 30.79 -19.63 -11.49
N CYS A 10 31.12 -20.90 -11.29
CA CYS A 10 32.37 -21.49 -11.77
C CYS A 10 32.07 -22.89 -12.32
N ILE A 11 31.67 -22.95 -13.59
CA ILE A 11 31.96 -24.11 -14.44
C ILE A 11 32.74 -23.60 -15.64
N ILE A 12 33.96 -24.10 -15.73
CA ILE A 12 34.95 -23.88 -16.77
C ILE A 12 34.38 -24.36 -18.10
N ASN A 13 34.44 -23.51 -19.13
CA ASN A 13 34.24 -23.95 -20.50
C ASN A 13 35.39 -23.39 -21.34
N VAL A 14 36.30 -24.28 -21.73
CA VAL A 14 37.34 -24.05 -22.73
C VAL A 14 36.64 -23.86 -24.07
N TYR A 15 36.88 -22.76 -24.79
CA TYR A 15 36.35 -22.58 -26.14
C TYR A 15 37.37 -22.07 -27.15
N ILE A 16 37.38 -22.81 -28.26
CA ILE A 16 37.92 -22.48 -29.57
C ILE A 16 37.01 -21.42 -30.19
N SER A 17 37.60 -20.44 -30.87
CA SER A 17 36.92 -19.39 -31.64
C SER A 17 36.03 -20.00 -32.73
N CYS A 18 34.71 -19.88 -32.60
CA CYS A 18 33.75 -20.22 -33.65
C CYS A 18 33.03 -18.95 -34.11
N GLU A 19 32.94 -18.73 -35.42
CA GLU A 19 32.18 -17.65 -36.04
C GLU A 19 30.67 -17.79 -35.74
N VAL A 20 29.93 -16.68 -35.73
CA VAL A 20 28.47 -16.67 -35.57
C VAL A 20 27.84 -17.49 -36.71
N SER A 21 27.23 -18.63 -36.39
CA SER A 21 26.54 -19.47 -37.37
C SER A 21 25.36 -18.73 -38.00
N ALA A 22 25.15 -18.90 -39.31
CA ALA A 22 24.02 -18.28 -40.03
C ALA A 22 22.67 -18.65 -39.41
N ALA A 23 21.81 -17.65 -39.20
CA ALA A 23 20.45 -17.84 -38.73
C ALA A 23 19.56 -18.29 -39.91
N ALA A 24 19.11 -19.55 -39.89
CA ALA A 24 18.17 -20.09 -40.86
C ALA A 24 16.73 -19.84 -40.39
N LEU A 25 15.98 -19.01 -41.11
CA LEU A 25 14.59 -18.71 -40.79
C LEU A 25 13.66 -19.71 -41.49
N ASN A 26 13.26 -20.76 -40.76
CA ASN A 26 12.39 -21.84 -41.25
C ASN A 26 11.31 -22.29 -40.25
N GLU A 27 11.37 -21.84 -38.99
CA GLU A 27 10.47 -22.22 -37.89
C GLU A 27 9.69 -21.03 -37.31
N THR A 28 8.73 -21.25 -36.41
CA THR A 28 7.97 -20.16 -35.78
C THR A 28 8.82 -19.20 -34.94
N LYS A 29 9.97 -19.67 -34.42
CA LYS A 29 10.93 -18.88 -33.64
C LYS A 29 12.37 -19.37 -33.88
N THR A 30 13.30 -18.45 -34.10
CA THR A 30 14.75 -18.70 -34.14
C THR A 30 15.45 -17.86 -33.06
N VAL A 31 16.44 -18.41 -32.36
CA VAL A 31 17.18 -17.70 -31.30
C VAL A 31 18.67 -17.70 -31.63
N VAL A 32 19.25 -16.52 -31.69
CA VAL A 32 20.70 -16.33 -31.74
C VAL A 32 21.17 -15.99 -30.33
N VAL A 33 22.00 -16.87 -29.76
CA VAL A 33 22.47 -16.76 -28.38
C VAL A 33 23.59 -15.71 -28.29
N ASP A 34 23.60 -14.96 -27.19
CA ASP A 34 24.67 -14.02 -26.81
C ASP A 34 25.94 -14.79 -26.42
N HIS A 35 26.63 -15.33 -27.44
CA HIS A 35 27.93 -15.97 -27.31
C HIS A 35 28.82 -15.55 -28.47
N ASN A 36 29.85 -14.74 -28.19
CA ASN A 36 30.76 -14.16 -29.20
C ASN A 36 30.03 -13.40 -30.33
N LEU A 37 28.83 -12.90 -30.04
CA LEU A 37 27.94 -12.24 -30.99
C LEU A 37 28.25 -10.74 -31.14
N TRP A 38 28.49 -10.08 -30.02
CA TRP A 38 28.60 -8.63 -29.94
C TRP A 38 30.05 -8.17 -29.92
N ARG A 39 30.35 -7.14 -30.70
CA ARG A 39 31.66 -6.47 -30.70
C ARG A 39 31.54 -5.01 -30.26
N PRO A 40 32.43 -4.52 -29.40
CA PRO A 40 32.39 -3.13 -28.96
C PRO A 40 32.75 -2.18 -30.11
N VAL A 41 32.06 -1.05 -30.18
CA VAL A 41 32.34 0.01 -31.16
C VAL A 41 32.51 1.36 -30.47
N THR A 42 33.27 2.25 -31.09
CA THR A 42 33.54 3.59 -30.53
C THR A 42 32.67 4.67 -31.17
N ALA A 43 32.21 4.43 -32.40
CA ALA A 43 31.34 5.35 -33.10
C ALA A 43 30.01 5.54 -32.35
N THR A 44 29.64 6.81 -32.15
CA THR A 44 28.31 7.23 -31.66
C THR A 44 27.41 7.52 -32.86
N ARG A 45 26.08 7.34 -32.70
CA ARG A 45 25.08 7.57 -33.76
C ARG A 45 25.35 8.87 -34.55
N SER A 46 25.69 8.72 -35.83
CA SER A 46 25.68 9.78 -36.85
C SER A 46 24.98 9.25 -38.11
N ASP A 47 24.36 10.11 -38.92
CA ASP A 47 23.64 9.68 -40.14
C ASP A 47 24.58 9.08 -41.22
N ALA A 48 25.90 9.17 -41.03
CA ALA A 48 26.95 8.56 -41.85
C ALA A 48 27.63 7.33 -41.20
N ALA A 49 27.12 6.85 -40.06
CA ALA A 49 27.87 5.96 -39.15
C ALA A 49 27.94 4.47 -39.54
N VAL A 50 27.19 3.98 -40.54
CA VAL A 50 27.12 2.52 -40.74
C VAL A 50 28.44 1.92 -41.19
N GLN A 51 29.15 2.62 -42.07
CA GLN A 51 30.43 2.16 -42.59
C GLN A 51 31.53 2.30 -41.53
N GLU A 52 31.36 3.25 -40.61
CA GLU A 52 32.19 3.38 -39.41
C GLU A 52 31.95 2.20 -38.45
N PHE A 53 30.69 1.78 -38.25
CA PHE A 53 30.35 0.61 -37.43
C PHE A 53 30.93 -0.69 -37.99
N ILE A 54 30.86 -0.90 -39.31
CA ILE A 54 31.43 -2.09 -39.96
C ILE A 54 32.95 -2.09 -39.84
N ASN A 55 33.59 -0.92 -39.99
CA ASN A 55 35.02 -0.76 -39.80
C ASN A 55 35.43 -1.07 -38.35
N ASP A 56 34.72 -0.50 -37.36
CA ASP A 56 34.94 -0.79 -35.93
C ASP A 56 34.71 -2.28 -35.62
N TYR A 57 33.67 -2.89 -36.19
CA TYR A 57 33.37 -4.32 -36.04
C TYR A 57 34.54 -5.20 -36.55
N SER A 58 35.13 -4.84 -37.68
CA SER A 58 36.26 -5.57 -38.27
C SER A 58 37.53 -5.52 -37.40
N LYS A 59 37.74 -4.42 -36.66
CA LYS A 59 38.91 -4.18 -35.81
C LYS A 59 38.74 -4.66 -34.37
N SER A 60 37.51 -4.89 -33.93
CA SER A 60 37.19 -5.25 -32.55
C SER A 60 37.08 -6.75 -32.35
N THR A 61 37.40 -7.21 -31.15
CA THR A 61 37.24 -8.61 -30.73
C THR A 61 35.86 -8.84 -30.15
N ALA A 62 35.25 -9.98 -30.47
CA ALA A 62 33.96 -10.38 -29.90
C ALA A 62 34.02 -10.50 -28.38
N LYS A 63 32.97 -10.01 -27.71
CA LYS A 63 32.75 -10.25 -26.29
C LYS A 63 32.11 -11.62 -26.10
N ASN A 64 32.47 -12.31 -25.01
CA ASN A 64 31.86 -13.60 -24.68
C ASN A 64 30.34 -13.48 -24.49
N ASN A 65 29.88 -12.50 -23.70
CA ASN A 65 28.48 -12.06 -23.64
C ASN A 65 28.40 -10.60 -23.16
N LEU A 66 27.20 -10.01 -23.18
CA LEU A 66 26.95 -8.65 -22.68
C LEU A 66 26.54 -8.57 -21.21
N LEU A 67 26.42 -9.68 -20.49
CA LEU A 67 25.98 -9.65 -19.09
C LEU A 67 26.89 -8.77 -18.23
N GLY A 68 26.29 -7.75 -17.60
CA GLY A 68 26.98 -6.79 -16.73
C GLY A 68 27.84 -5.76 -17.46
N GLN A 69 27.86 -5.77 -18.79
CA GLN A 69 28.63 -4.84 -19.61
C GLN A 69 27.88 -3.50 -19.80
N GLN A 70 28.54 -2.53 -20.43
CA GLN A 70 27.98 -1.22 -20.78
C GLN A 70 28.58 -0.71 -22.11
N GLY A 71 27.91 0.25 -22.74
CA GLY A 71 28.41 0.96 -23.91
C GLY A 71 27.91 0.40 -25.25
N ALA A 72 28.45 0.94 -26.34
CA ALA A 72 28.03 0.64 -27.69
C ALA A 72 28.62 -0.67 -28.23
N VAL A 73 27.78 -1.45 -28.89
CA VAL A 73 28.10 -2.76 -29.45
C VAL A 73 27.37 -3.01 -30.76
N VAL A 74 27.98 -3.82 -31.63
CA VAL A 74 27.43 -4.22 -32.93
C VAL A 74 27.48 -5.73 -33.08
N ALA A 75 26.41 -6.29 -33.64
CA ALA A 75 26.33 -7.68 -34.09
C ALA A 75 26.12 -7.73 -35.61
N SER A 76 26.77 -8.70 -36.25
CA SER A 76 26.61 -9.05 -37.66
C SER A 76 26.05 -10.46 -37.76
N ILE A 77 24.85 -10.61 -38.33
CA ILE A 77 24.13 -11.88 -38.32
C ILE A 77 23.80 -12.25 -39.77
N PRO A 78 24.47 -13.25 -40.34
CA PRO A 78 24.10 -13.76 -41.65
C PRO A 78 22.73 -14.46 -41.54
N ILE A 79 21.77 -14.01 -42.34
CA ILE A 79 20.41 -14.54 -42.38
C ILE A 79 20.21 -15.28 -43.70
N THR A 80 19.71 -16.51 -43.61
CA THR A 80 19.23 -17.28 -44.77
C THR A 80 17.74 -17.48 -44.61
N ASN A 81 16.95 -16.83 -45.47
CA ASN A 81 15.50 -16.95 -45.42
C ASN A 81 14.99 -17.93 -46.48
N ASN A 82 14.37 -19.02 -46.03
CA ASN A 82 13.84 -20.05 -46.92
C ASN A 82 12.34 -19.86 -47.21
N VAL A 83 11.65 -18.97 -46.49
CA VAL A 83 10.19 -18.76 -46.60
C VAL A 83 9.87 -17.27 -46.68
N ALA A 84 9.14 -16.84 -47.71
CA ALA A 84 8.68 -15.46 -47.79
C ALA A 84 7.76 -15.14 -46.59
N GLY A 85 8.05 -14.08 -45.85
CA GLY A 85 7.30 -13.74 -44.66
C GLY A 85 7.86 -12.55 -43.88
N SER A 86 7.04 -12.03 -42.98
CA SER A 86 7.39 -10.98 -42.05
C SER A 86 7.84 -11.58 -40.72
N TRP A 87 8.99 -11.13 -40.23
CA TRP A 87 9.55 -11.53 -38.95
C TRP A 87 9.66 -10.33 -38.03
N TYR A 88 9.49 -10.54 -36.73
CA TYR A 88 9.88 -9.57 -35.71
C TYR A 88 11.20 -10.00 -35.12
N VAL A 89 12.16 -9.08 -35.10
CA VAL A 89 13.47 -9.24 -34.47
C VAL A 89 13.43 -8.54 -33.12
N LEU A 90 13.71 -9.29 -32.05
CA LEU A 90 13.71 -8.82 -30.67
C LEU A 90 15.12 -8.95 -30.09
N PRO A 91 15.88 -7.85 -30.01
CA PRO A 91 17.07 -7.80 -29.17
C PRO A 91 16.64 -7.83 -27.70
N ILE A 92 16.94 -8.92 -26.99
CA ILE A 92 16.54 -9.12 -25.59
C ILE A 92 17.43 -8.27 -24.69
N ALA A 93 17.10 -6.99 -24.55
CA ALA A 93 17.72 -6.06 -23.62
C ALA A 93 16.67 -5.11 -23.03
N ASN A 94 16.65 -4.99 -21.70
CA ASN A 94 15.63 -4.21 -20.99
C ASN A 94 15.83 -2.70 -21.13
N PHE A 95 17.09 -2.27 -21.26
CA PHE A 95 17.46 -0.87 -21.40
C PHE A 95 18.25 -0.67 -22.69
N ILE A 96 17.72 0.09 -23.63
CA ILE A 96 18.31 0.38 -24.93
C ILE A 96 18.21 1.88 -25.19
N ASP A 97 19.31 2.60 -24.94
CA ASP A 97 19.39 4.03 -25.23
C ASP A 97 19.35 4.30 -26.73
N THR A 98 20.07 3.49 -27.50
CA THR A 98 20.07 3.58 -28.95
C THR A 98 20.09 2.18 -29.53
N GLY A 99 19.14 1.92 -30.43
CA GLY A 99 18.99 0.63 -31.10
C GLY A 99 18.70 0.87 -32.57
N ILE A 100 19.60 0.46 -33.46
CA ILE A 100 19.45 0.67 -34.90
C ILE A 100 19.75 -0.64 -35.61
N ALA A 101 18.95 -0.97 -36.62
CA ALA A 101 19.16 -2.14 -37.46
C ALA A 101 19.34 -1.76 -38.92
N PHE A 102 20.28 -2.44 -39.57
CA PHE A 102 20.55 -2.29 -41.00
C PHE A 102 20.51 -3.65 -41.69
N TRP A 103 20.02 -3.65 -42.93
CA TRP A 103 20.03 -4.80 -43.81
C TRP A 103 21.07 -4.60 -44.91
N GLN A 104 21.96 -5.57 -45.05
CA GLN A 104 22.91 -5.69 -46.16
C GLN A 104 22.45 -6.81 -47.10
N ASP A 105 22.13 -6.47 -48.34
CA ASP A 105 21.74 -7.44 -49.37
C ASP A 105 22.96 -8.17 -49.99
N GLU A 106 22.71 -9.10 -50.91
CA GLU A 106 23.76 -9.85 -51.61
C GLU A 106 24.63 -8.97 -52.52
N GLU A 107 24.15 -7.78 -52.90
CA GLU A 107 24.88 -6.79 -53.69
C GLU A 107 25.73 -5.85 -52.81
N ASN A 108 25.77 -6.09 -51.49
CA ASN A 108 26.39 -5.25 -50.46
C ASN A 108 25.77 -3.85 -50.31
N ASN A 109 24.55 -3.62 -50.82
CA ASN A 109 23.82 -2.40 -50.53
C ASN A 109 23.31 -2.46 -49.10
N LEU A 110 23.52 -1.37 -48.36
CA LEU A 110 23.19 -1.30 -46.96
C LEU A 110 22.08 -0.29 -46.72
N THR A 111 21.01 -0.73 -46.06
CA THR A 111 19.80 0.06 -45.83
C THR A 111 19.41 0.03 -44.37
N GLN A 112 19.08 1.18 -43.78
CA GLN A 112 18.52 1.21 -42.43
C GLN A 112 17.08 0.70 -42.47
N ILE A 113 16.79 -0.35 -41.71
CA ILE A 113 15.48 -0.99 -41.68
C ILE A 113 14.68 -0.66 -40.43
N ALA A 114 15.35 -0.25 -39.34
CA ALA A 114 14.68 0.14 -38.10
C ALA A 114 15.52 1.07 -37.22
N ASP A 115 14.85 2.01 -36.54
CA ASP A 115 15.29 2.63 -35.30
C ASP A 115 14.35 2.16 -34.19
N PHE A 116 14.87 1.41 -33.24
CA PHE A 116 14.11 0.86 -32.11
C PHE A 116 14.65 1.38 -30.77
N SER A 117 15.27 2.55 -30.80
CA SER A 117 15.76 3.26 -29.61
C SER A 117 14.60 3.60 -28.67
N GLN A 118 14.74 3.34 -27.36
CA GLN A 118 13.70 3.69 -26.38
C GLN A 118 13.52 5.20 -26.19
N SER A 119 14.49 6.02 -26.61
CA SER A 119 14.43 7.48 -26.54
C SER A 119 13.71 8.12 -27.75
N HIS A 120 13.36 7.36 -28.78
CA HIS A 120 12.77 7.88 -30.02
C HIS A 120 11.39 7.29 -30.30
N THR A 121 10.51 8.09 -30.90
CA THR A 121 9.07 7.80 -31.10
C THR A 121 8.72 6.99 -32.34
N GLN A 122 9.69 6.63 -33.19
CA GLN A 122 9.42 5.85 -34.40
C GLN A 122 9.43 4.34 -34.09
N GLN A 123 8.45 3.87 -33.32
CA GLN A 123 8.25 2.42 -33.15
C GLN A 123 6.87 1.99 -33.60
N THR A 124 6.83 0.96 -34.44
CA THR A 124 5.62 0.40 -35.06
C THR A 124 4.95 -0.71 -34.24
N ALA A 125 5.31 -0.87 -32.97
CA ALA A 125 4.49 -1.56 -31.96
C ALA A 125 4.91 -1.07 -30.55
N ILE A 126 3.95 -0.71 -29.69
CA ILE A 126 4.26 -0.44 -28.27
C ILE A 126 4.53 -1.79 -27.60
N LEU A 127 5.75 -2.01 -27.14
CA LEU A 127 6.17 -3.26 -26.50
C LEU A 127 6.48 -3.01 -25.05
N MET A 128 5.82 -3.75 -24.17
CA MET A 128 6.13 -3.67 -22.75
C MET A 128 7.38 -4.51 -22.46
N HIS A 129 8.37 -3.91 -21.78
CA HIS A 129 9.60 -4.56 -21.31
C HIS A 129 10.63 -4.96 -22.38
N GLY A 130 10.58 -4.39 -23.58
CA GLY A 130 11.58 -4.70 -24.60
C GLY A 130 11.39 -3.91 -25.87
N GLN A 131 12.19 -4.24 -26.88
CA GLN A 131 12.08 -3.65 -28.21
C GLN A 131 12.09 -4.70 -29.30
N ALA A 132 11.36 -4.42 -30.37
CA ALA A 132 11.33 -5.24 -31.56
C ALA A 132 11.15 -4.37 -32.79
N PHE A 133 11.62 -4.87 -33.92
CA PHE A 133 11.39 -4.26 -35.21
C PHE A 133 10.99 -5.31 -36.25
N LYS A 134 10.26 -4.87 -37.25
CA LYS A 134 9.80 -5.73 -38.34
C LYS A 134 10.90 -5.89 -39.38
N LEU A 135 11.23 -7.14 -39.69
CA LEU A 135 12.11 -7.54 -40.78
C LEU A 135 11.25 -8.18 -41.87
N ASN A 136 11.05 -7.44 -42.96
CA ASN A 136 10.29 -7.91 -44.12
C ASN A 136 11.23 -8.56 -45.13
N LEU A 137 11.07 -9.87 -45.35
CA LEU A 137 11.83 -10.61 -46.35
C LEU A 137 10.85 -11.16 -47.41
N PRO A 138 10.51 -10.35 -48.44
CA PRO A 138 9.46 -10.68 -49.42
C PRO A 138 9.83 -11.80 -50.40
N LYS A 139 11.10 -12.22 -50.47
CA LYS A 139 11.58 -13.37 -51.24
C LYS A 139 12.51 -14.24 -50.40
N ALA A 140 12.67 -15.51 -50.78
CA ALA A 140 13.76 -16.34 -50.28
C ALA A 140 15.09 -15.74 -50.77
N GLY A 141 16.07 -15.62 -49.86
CA GLY A 141 17.33 -14.94 -50.16
C GLY A 141 18.25 -14.91 -48.95
N LYS A 142 19.52 -14.54 -49.19
CA LYS A 142 20.52 -14.34 -48.14
C LYS A 142 20.79 -12.85 -47.95
N GLY A 143 21.21 -12.49 -46.75
CA GLY A 143 21.68 -11.15 -46.44
C GLY A 143 22.26 -11.10 -45.03
N THR A 144 22.79 -9.96 -44.66
CA THR A 144 23.37 -9.77 -43.32
C THR A 144 22.56 -8.72 -42.57
N LEU A 145 22.06 -9.11 -41.40
CA LEU A 145 21.43 -8.20 -40.46
C LEU A 145 22.50 -7.64 -39.51
N TRP A 146 22.64 -6.33 -39.52
CA TRP A 146 23.49 -5.59 -38.59
C TRP A 146 22.63 -4.96 -37.51
N ILE A 147 22.98 -5.19 -36.25
CA ILE A 147 22.28 -4.59 -35.10
C ILE A 147 23.29 -3.83 -34.26
N TYR A 148 23.03 -2.54 -34.07
CA TYR A 148 23.74 -1.66 -33.14
C TYR A 148 22.90 -1.49 -31.88
N LEU A 149 23.53 -1.68 -30.71
CA LEU A 149 22.94 -1.37 -29.40
C LEU A 149 23.87 -0.46 -28.62
N ASN A 150 23.29 0.47 -27.87
CA ASN A 150 23.97 1.21 -26.82
C ASN A 150 23.08 1.27 -25.58
N ALA A 151 23.65 0.96 -24.43
CA ALA A 151 22.98 1.03 -23.14
C ALA A 151 23.96 1.40 -22.02
N LYS A 152 23.45 2.06 -20.99
CA LYS A 152 24.21 2.33 -19.76
C LYS A 152 24.58 1.06 -19.01
N HIS A 153 23.80 -0.01 -19.15
CA HIS A 153 24.06 -1.30 -18.53
C HIS A 153 23.22 -2.41 -19.17
N TYR A 154 23.82 -3.57 -19.41
CA TYR A 154 23.16 -4.78 -19.88
C TYR A 154 22.96 -5.77 -18.71
N PRO A 155 21.74 -5.86 -18.14
CA PRO A 155 21.49 -6.70 -16.96
C PRO A 155 21.36 -8.19 -17.27
N THR A 156 21.16 -8.54 -18.55
CA THR A 156 20.93 -9.89 -19.05
C THR A 156 21.78 -10.14 -20.30
N PRO A 157 22.01 -11.42 -20.67
CA PRO A 157 22.57 -11.73 -21.99
C PRO A 157 21.66 -11.19 -23.10
N ALA A 158 22.23 -10.49 -24.07
CA ALA A 158 21.50 -9.84 -25.16
C ALA A 158 21.27 -10.80 -26.34
N ASN A 159 20.48 -11.84 -26.10
CA ASN A 159 20.06 -12.77 -27.14
C ASN A 159 19.20 -12.06 -28.20
N ILE A 160 19.17 -12.58 -29.42
CA ILE A 160 18.31 -12.05 -30.49
C ILE A 160 17.28 -13.10 -30.87
N HIS A 161 16.00 -12.78 -30.72
CA HIS A 161 14.91 -13.66 -31.10
C HIS A 161 14.28 -13.19 -32.41
N PHE A 162 14.14 -14.12 -33.36
CA PHE A 162 13.33 -13.94 -34.56
C PHE A 162 12.02 -14.69 -34.34
N ILE A 163 10.89 -13.99 -34.45
CA ILE A 163 9.57 -14.58 -34.24
C ILE A 163 8.69 -14.23 -35.43
N ASN A 164 7.97 -15.21 -35.97
CA ASN A 164 7.05 -14.97 -37.07
C ASN A 164 5.91 -14.01 -36.65
N GLU A 165 5.52 -13.09 -37.53
CA GLU A 165 4.48 -12.09 -37.25
C GLU A 165 3.16 -12.70 -36.73
N SER A 166 2.72 -13.83 -37.29
CA SER A 166 1.49 -14.52 -36.87
C SER A 166 1.51 -15.01 -35.42
N THR A 167 2.69 -15.29 -34.89
CA THR A 167 2.89 -15.74 -33.50
C THR A 167 3.18 -14.57 -32.57
N PHE A 168 3.94 -13.58 -33.03
CA PHE A 168 4.38 -12.43 -32.24
C PHE A 168 3.22 -11.54 -31.80
N ILE A 169 2.36 -11.11 -32.75
CA ILE A 169 1.29 -10.15 -32.47
C ILE A 169 0.35 -10.60 -31.35
N PRO A 170 -0.27 -11.81 -31.39
CA PRO A 170 -1.18 -12.23 -30.33
C PRO A 170 -0.48 -12.43 -28.98
N GLN A 171 0.74 -12.98 -28.97
CA GLN A 171 1.51 -13.15 -27.73
C GLN A 171 1.81 -11.81 -27.06
N GLN A 172 2.26 -10.84 -27.86
CA GLN A 172 2.61 -9.52 -27.36
C GLN A 172 1.39 -8.73 -26.90
N PHE A 173 0.26 -8.87 -27.59
CA PHE A 173 -1.00 -8.27 -27.15
C PHE A 173 -1.38 -8.74 -25.73
N HIS A 174 -1.30 -10.05 -25.46
CA HIS A 174 -1.58 -10.59 -24.13
C HIS A 174 -0.60 -10.08 -23.06
N ILE A 175 0.71 -10.06 -23.36
CA ILE A 175 1.73 -9.54 -22.44
C ILE A 175 1.46 -8.08 -22.11
N ASN A 176 1.22 -7.25 -23.14
CA ASN A 176 0.96 -5.83 -22.97
C ASN A 176 -0.31 -5.58 -22.15
N ALA A 177 -1.41 -6.28 -22.47
CA ALA A 177 -2.69 -6.13 -21.78
C ALA A 177 -2.56 -6.48 -20.28
N LEU A 178 -1.95 -7.63 -19.96
CA LEU A 178 -1.77 -8.06 -18.57
C LEU A 178 -0.80 -7.15 -17.80
N THR A 179 0.27 -6.68 -18.44
CA THR A 179 1.19 -5.72 -17.83
C THR A 179 0.48 -4.41 -17.50
N LEU A 180 -0.32 -3.88 -18.44
CA LEU A 180 -1.07 -2.65 -18.25
C LEU A 180 -2.13 -2.79 -17.14
N ILE A 181 -2.82 -3.94 -17.06
CA ILE A 181 -3.73 -4.25 -15.95
C ILE A 181 -2.98 -4.20 -14.62
N GLY A 182 -1.84 -4.89 -14.51
CA GLY A 182 -1.04 -4.92 -13.28
C GLY A 182 -0.60 -3.53 -12.83
N ILE A 183 -0.06 -2.71 -13.75
CA ILE A 183 0.33 -1.32 -13.47
C ILE A 183 -0.87 -0.47 -13.07
N SER A 184 -1.99 -0.58 -13.79
CA SER A 184 -3.21 0.19 -13.51
C SER A 184 -3.77 -0.14 -12.13
N VAL A 185 -3.76 -1.41 -11.72
CA VAL A 185 -4.13 -1.83 -10.37
C VAL A 185 -3.25 -1.14 -9.34
N MET A 186 -1.92 -1.23 -9.47
CA MET A 186 -0.99 -0.59 -8.52
C MET A 186 -1.24 0.92 -8.40
N LEU A 187 -1.31 1.64 -9.52
CA LEU A 187 -1.50 3.10 -9.51
C LEU A 187 -2.88 3.50 -8.93
N THR A 188 -3.92 2.71 -9.20
CA THR A 188 -5.26 2.96 -8.64
C THR A 188 -5.27 2.77 -7.12
N LEU A 189 -4.68 1.69 -6.62
CA LEU A 189 -4.59 1.42 -5.17
C LEU A 189 -3.73 2.48 -4.46
N ALA A 190 -2.65 2.93 -5.10
CA ALA A 190 -1.82 4.02 -4.59
C ALA A 190 -2.60 5.34 -4.49
N ALA A 191 -3.41 5.67 -5.49
CA ALA A 191 -4.28 6.84 -5.46
C ALA A 191 -5.32 6.74 -4.34
N MET A 192 -5.94 5.57 -4.14
CA MET A 192 -6.85 5.33 -3.02
C MET A 192 -6.16 5.55 -1.65
N ALA A 193 -4.97 4.98 -1.46
CA ALA A 193 -4.18 5.16 -0.24
C ALA A 193 -3.78 6.64 -0.02
N LEU A 194 -3.46 7.37 -1.10
CA LEU A 194 -3.16 8.80 -1.03
C LEU A 194 -4.38 9.63 -0.63
N ILE A 195 -5.55 9.38 -1.24
CA ILE A 195 -6.81 10.03 -0.85
C ILE A 195 -7.13 9.77 0.62
N MET A 196 -6.94 8.53 1.07
CA MET A 196 -7.09 8.16 2.48
C MET A 196 -6.13 8.95 3.38
N PHE A 197 -4.86 9.11 3.00
CA PHE A 197 -3.93 9.97 3.73
C PHE A 197 -4.40 11.43 3.76
N LEU A 198 -4.84 11.98 2.63
CA LEU A 198 -5.28 13.37 2.57
C LEU A 198 -6.46 13.64 3.52
N LYS A 199 -7.38 12.67 3.66
CA LYS A 199 -8.53 12.74 4.57
C LYS A 199 -8.19 12.47 6.04
N THR A 200 -7.39 11.44 6.32
CA THR A 200 -7.15 10.95 7.69
C THR A 200 -5.89 11.52 8.34
N LYS A 201 -4.97 12.05 7.54
CA LYS A 201 -3.61 12.48 7.93
C LYS A 201 -2.78 11.39 8.64
N GLN A 202 -3.15 10.12 8.46
CA GLN A 202 -2.46 8.98 9.06
C GLN A 202 -1.24 8.59 8.23
N ASN A 203 -0.06 8.62 8.85
CA ASN A 203 1.21 8.33 8.18
C ASN A 203 1.26 6.93 7.54
N VAL A 204 0.55 5.95 8.10
CA VAL A 204 0.47 4.59 7.53
C VAL A 204 -0.12 4.60 6.11
N ALA A 205 -1.11 5.46 5.84
CA ALA A 205 -1.71 5.59 4.52
C ALA A 205 -0.76 6.30 3.53
N PHE A 206 0.00 7.29 4.00
CA PHE A 206 1.03 7.96 3.20
C PHE A 206 2.12 6.99 2.74
N PHE A 207 2.67 6.21 3.67
CA PHE A 207 3.70 5.22 3.33
C PHE A 207 3.14 4.07 2.49
N CYS A 208 1.87 3.69 2.66
CA CYS A 208 1.19 2.75 1.76
C CYS A 208 1.13 3.29 0.32
N ALA A 209 0.71 4.56 0.16
CA ALA A 209 0.65 5.20 -1.15
C ALA A 209 2.03 5.28 -1.81
N GLY A 210 3.08 5.61 -1.04
CA GLY A 210 4.45 5.60 -1.54
C GLY A 210 4.95 4.20 -1.90
N TYR A 211 4.66 3.19 -1.07
CA TYR A 211 5.05 1.79 -1.33
C TYR A 211 4.44 1.30 -2.64
N ILE A 212 3.11 1.34 -2.76
CA ILE A 212 2.42 0.83 -3.95
C ILE A 212 2.70 1.74 -5.17
N GLY A 213 2.62 3.06 -4.99
CA GLY A 213 2.68 4.03 -6.07
C GLY A 213 4.04 4.10 -6.74
N LEU A 214 5.13 4.11 -5.98
CA LEU A 214 6.48 4.16 -6.56
C LEU A 214 6.83 2.87 -7.30
N HIS A 215 6.35 1.70 -6.84
CA HIS A 215 6.46 0.46 -7.60
C HIS A 215 5.64 0.53 -8.90
N GLY A 216 4.40 1.01 -8.84
CA GLY A 216 3.55 1.19 -10.02
C GLY A 216 4.18 2.11 -11.06
N ILE A 217 4.69 3.26 -10.64
CA ILE A 217 5.41 4.21 -11.51
C ILE A 217 6.68 3.58 -12.06
N GLY A 218 7.46 2.90 -11.20
CA GLY A 218 8.71 2.27 -11.62
C GLY A 218 8.50 1.19 -12.68
N TRP A 219 7.46 0.38 -12.54
CA TRP A 219 7.08 -0.61 -13.56
C TRP A 219 6.50 0.02 -14.81
N ALA A 220 5.72 1.11 -14.71
CA ALA A 220 5.25 1.88 -15.87
C ALA A 220 6.39 2.50 -16.68
N CYS A 221 7.44 2.94 -16.00
CA CYS A 221 8.68 3.38 -16.63
C CYS A 221 9.42 2.21 -17.28
N ALA A 222 9.71 1.15 -16.53
CA ALA A 222 10.48 0.00 -17.00
C ALA A 222 9.79 -0.75 -18.15
N SER A 223 8.45 -0.72 -18.20
CA SER A 223 7.70 -1.29 -19.30
C SER A 223 7.63 -0.38 -20.52
N GLY A 224 7.98 0.90 -20.42
CA GLY A 224 7.77 1.86 -21.48
C GLY A 224 6.32 2.37 -21.59
N ALA A 225 5.44 2.09 -20.64
CA ALA A 225 4.05 2.60 -20.67
C ALA A 225 4.00 4.13 -20.67
N LEU A 226 4.99 4.77 -20.04
CA LEU A 226 5.10 6.23 -19.96
C LEU A 226 5.81 6.87 -21.15
N SER A 227 6.48 6.10 -22.02
CA SER A 227 7.23 6.65 -23.15
C SER A 227 6.31 7.32 -24.19
N GLY A 228 5.06 6.86 -24.31
CA GLY A 228 4.05 7.47 -25.19
C GLY A 228 3.57 8.86 -24.72
N PHE A 229 3.70 9.18 -23.44
CA PHE A 229 3.31 10.50 -22.89
C PHE A 229 4.43 11.53 -22.96
N TYR A 230 5.69 11.08 -22.95
CA TYR A 230 6.86 11.93 -22.99
C TYR A 230 8.03 11.20 -23.66
N ALA A 231 8.26 11.49 -24.94
CA ALA A 231 9.44 11.06 -25.66
C ALA A 231 10.41 12.23 -25.78
N SER A 232 11.53 12.13 -25.08
CA SER A 232 12.65 13.06 -25.25
C SER A 232 13.84 12.31 -25.80
N ASN A 233 14.54 12.92 -26.75
CA ASN A 233 15.77 12.37 -27.31
C ASN A 233 16.93 12.38 -26.27
N ILE A 234 16.70 12.91 -25.06
CA ILE A 234 17.73 13.19 -24.05
C ILE A 234 17.63 12.22 -22.86
N ILE A 235 16.41 11.86 -22.43
CA ILE A 235 16.18 11.08 -21.21
C ILE A 235 15.42 9.79 -21.55
N ASN A 236 16.08 8.64 -21.35
CA ASN A 236 15.43 7.34 -21.39
C ASN A 236 14.72 7.05 -20.06
N LEU A 237 13.39 7.17 -20.05
CA LEU A 237 12.54 6.96 -18.88
C LEU A 237 12.56 5.52 -18.34
N HIS A 238 12.98 4.53 -19.13
CA HIS A 238 13.01 3.13 -18.68
C HIS A 238 13.92 2.92 -17.48
N TYR A 239 14.96 3.73 -17.33
CA TYR A 239 15.84 3.69 -16.17
C TYR A 239 15.22 4.26 -14.89
N LEU A 240 14.21 5.13 -15.00
CA LEU A 240 13.68 5.89 -13.87
C LEU A 240 13.19 4.99 -12.74
N GLY A 241 12.59 3.84 -13.08
CA GLY A 241 12.12 2.87 -12.09
C GLY A 241 13.20 2.41 -11.12
N MET A 242 14.43 2.20 -11.60
CA MET A 242 15.55 1.82 -10.73
C MET A 242 16.04 2.97 -9.85
N TYR A 243 16.03 4.21 -10.37
CA TYR A 243 16.40 5.39 -9.58
C TYR A 243 15.44 5.63 -8.40
N ILE A 244 14.14 5.43 -8.62
CA ILE A 244 13.13 5.64 -7.58
C ILE A 244 12.90 4.42 -6.66
N PHE A 245 13.46 3.26 -7.02
CA PHE A 245 13.20 2.00 -6.32
C PHE A 245 13.55 2.06 -4.83
N SER A 246 14.66 2.71 -4.47
CA SER A 246 15.06 2.86 -3.06
C SER A 246 14.06 3.65 -2.24
N PHE A 247 13.37 4.64 -2.83
CA PHE A 247 12.26 5.33 -2.17
C PHE A 247 11.09 4.38 -1.94
N ALA A 248 10.76 3.52 -2.91
CA ALA A 248 9.69 2.55 -2.80
C ALA A 248 9.94 1.57 -1.63
N ILE A 249 11.18 1.07 -1.49
CA ILE A 249 11.59 0.22 -0.36
C ILE A 249 11.57 0.98 0.97
N GLY A 250 12.01 2.24 0.97
CA GLY A 250 11.93 3.11 2.15
C GLY A 250 10.48 3.28 2.64
N CYS A 251 9.55 3.51 1.72
CA CYS A 251 8.11 3.58 2.00
C CYS A 251 7.55 2.22 2.47
N ALA A 252 7.96 1.10 1.86
CA ALA A 252 7.52 -0.24 2.26
C ALA A 252 7.91 -0.55 3.71
N SER A 253 9.16 -0.24 4.09
CA SER A 253 9.65 -0.43 5.46
C SER A 253 8.96 0.48 6.48
N ALA A 254 8.76 1.76 6.13
CA ALA A 254 8.01 2.69 6.99
C ALA A 254 6.53 2.29 7.12
N TYR A 255 5.93 1.77 6.04
CA TYR A 255 4.58 1.23 6.05
C TYR A 255 4.48 0.06 7.03
N ALA A 256 5.36 -0.94 6.95
CA ALA A 256 5.36 -2.06 7.89
C ALA A 256 5.58 -1.59 9.35
N TYR A 257 6.46 -0.61 9.57
CA TYR A 257 6.68 -0.02 10.88
C TYR A 257 5.40 0.60 11.47
N CYS A 258 4.68 1.39 10.67
CA CYS A 258 3.43 2.03 11.08
C CYS A 258 2.25 1.05 11.16
N LEU A 259 2.15 0.11 10.22
CA LEU A 259 1.06 -0.86 10.11
C LEU A 259 0.93 -1.67 11.39
N PHE A 260 2.04 -2.12 11.97
CA PHE A 260 2.04 -2.97 13.17
C PHE A 260 2.24 -2.19 14.47
N ASN A 261 2.08 -0.87 14.45
CA ASN A 261 2.19 0.01 15.62
C ASN A 261 3.48 -0.24 16.43
N PHE A 262 4.60 -0.49 15.76
CA PHE A 262 5.87 -0.78 16.45
C PHE A 262 6.30 0.34 17.40
N LYS A 263 5.87 1.59 17.19
CA LYS A 263 6.11 2.68 18.14
C LYS A 263 5.63 2.38 19.58
N GLU A 264 4.58 1.57 19.73
CA GLU A 264 3.93 1.27 21.02
C GLU A 264 4.48 0.00 21.68
N LEU A 265 5.29 -0.80 20.97
CA LEU A 265 5.83 -2.05 21.51
C LEU A 265 7.12 -1.83 22.32
N PRO A 266 7.18 -2.26 23.59
CA PRO A 266 8.39 -2.10 24.41
C PRO A 266 9.54 -3.00 23.91
N LYS A 267 10.75 -2.42 23.74
CA LYS A 267 12.00 -3.11 23.34
C LYS A 267 11.92 -3.95 22.04
N ASN A 268 11.44 -3.36 20.95
CA ASN A 268 11.27 -4.03 19.66
C ASN A 268 12.47 -3.89 18.70
N ARG A 269 13.38 -4.88 18.71
CA ARG A 269 14.53 -4.90 17.78
C ARG A 269 14.12 -4.82 16.30
N ILE A 270 13.05 -5.51 15.91
CA ILE A 270 12.52 -5.53 14.53
C ILE A 270 12.02 -4.14 14.13
N GLY A 271 11.24 -3.48 15.00
CA GLY A 271 10.71 -2.14 14.74
C GLY A 271 11.81 -1.09 14.56
N ASN A 272 12.84 -1.12 15.42
CA ASN A 272 14.00 -0.24 15.28
C ASN A 272 14.75 -0.50 13.97
N PHE A 273 14.95 -1.76 13.59
CA PHE A 273 15.58 -2.10 12.32
C PHE A 273 14.79 -1.56 11.12
N LEU A 274 13.46 -1.77 11.08
CA LEU A 274 12.59 -1.23 10.03
C LEU A 274 12.67 0.29 9.92
N LYS A 275 12.69 1.00 11.06
CA LYS A 275 12.80 2.46 11.10
C LYS A 275 14.12 2.94 10.49
N TYR A 276 15.26 2.39 10.92
CA TYR A 276 16.56 2.78 10.39
C TYR A 276 16.74 2.35 8.94
N PHE A 277 16.29 1.14 8.58
CA PHE A 277 16.32 0.65 7.21
C PHE A 277 15.51 1.55 6.27
N SER A 278 14.33 2.02 6.69
CA SER A 278 13.54 2.98 5.94
C SER A 278 14.30 4.28 5.68
N VAL A 279 14.85 4.90 6.73
CA VAL A 279 15.61 6.16 6.60
C VAL A 279 16.83 5.97 5.69
N CYS A 280 17.57 4.88 5.85
CA CYS A 280 18.71 4.56 4.99
C CYS A 280 18.29 4.38 3.52
N ALA A 281 17.20 3.65 3.25
CA ALA A 281 16.71 3.44 1.89
C ALA A 281 16.25 4.75 1.22
N LEU A 282 15.59 5.65 1.97
CA LEU A 282 15.22 6.97 1.48
C LEU A 282 16.46 7.84 1.19
N ALA A 283 17.46 7.83 2.06
CA ALA A 283 18.72 8.54 1.84
C ALA A 283 19.48 8.02 0.61
N ILE A 284 19.52 6.69 0.44
CA ILE A 284 20.04 6.05 -0.76
C ILE A 284 19.28 6.51 -2.01
N GLY A 285 17.95 6.63 -1.93
CA GLY A 285 17.14 7.15 -3.04
C GLY A 285 17.58 8.53 -3.51
N VAL A 286 17.93 9.43 -2.58
CA VAL A 286 18.47 10.77 -2.92
C VAL A 286 19.85 10.66 -3.58
N ILE A 287 20.72 9.81 -3.05
CA ILE A 287 22.06 9.58 -3.60
C ILE A 287 21.99 8.97 -5.01
N ASN A 288 21.04 8.07 -5.26
CA ASN A 288 20.86 7.44 -6.58
C ASN A 288 20.69 8.46 -7.70
N LEU A 289 20.08 9.62 -7.44
CA LEU A 289 19.82 10.65 -8.45
C LEU A 289 21.09 11.21 -9.11
N VAL A 290 22.25 11.09 -8.45
CA VAL A 290 23.55 11.56 -8.97
C VAL A 290 24.51 10.42 -9.30
N LEU A 291 24.16 9.18 -8.98
CA LEU A 291 25.02 8.03 -9.24
C LEU A 291 24.91 7.55 -10.69
N PRO A 292 26.01 7.05 -11.28
CA PRO A 292 25.95 6.30 -12.53
C PRO A 292 25.00 5.10 -12.43
N PHE A 293 24.24 4.85 -13.51
CA PHE A 293 23.18 3.83 -13.54
C PHE A 293 23.64 2.43 -13.10
N TYR A 294 24.87 2.05 -13.46
CA TYR A 294 25.47 0.78 -13.03
C TYR A 294 25.37 0.58 -11.51
N TYR A 295 25.74 1.58 -10.70
CA TYR A 295 25.68 1.47 -9.24
C TYR A 295 24.24 1.47 -8.72
N VAL A 296 23.37 2.28 -9.31
CA VAL A 296 21.94 2.35 -8.96
C VAL A 296 21.28 0.99 -9.15
N PHE A 297 21.58 0.30 -10.25
CA PHE A 297 21.06 -1.03 -10.56
C PHE A 297 21.40 -2.04 -9.44
N TYR A 298 22.67 -2.18 -9.05
CA TYR A 298 23.06 -3.14 -8.01
C TYR A 298 22.52 -2.75 -6.64
N LEU A 299 22.46 -1.46 -6.32
CA LEU A 299 21.96 -1.00 -5.02
C LEU A 299 20.47 -1.24 -4.87
N ALA A 300 19.69 -1.03 -5.94
CA ALA A 300 18.26 -1.36 -5.98
C ALA A 300 18.02 -2.86 -5.72
N HIS A 301 18.77 -3.75 -6.39
CA HIS A 301 18.64 -5.20 -6.19
C HIS A 301 19.09 -5.66 -4.80
N LEU A 302 20.14 -5.05 -4.24
CA LEU A 302 20.56 -5.33 -2.87
C LEU A 302 19.47 -4.96 -1.86
N LEU A 303 18.86 -3.79 -2.01
CA LEU A 303 17.74 -3.37 -1.17
C LEU A 303 16.52 -4.29 -1.33
N ALA A 304 16.22 -4.72 -2.55
CA ALA A 304 15.14 -5.68 -2.81
C ALA A 304 15.39 -7.02 -2.09
N ALA A 305 16.61 -7.56 -2.18
CA ALA A 305 16.98 -8.81 -1.53
C ALA A 305 16.86 -8.73 0.01
N ILE A 306 17.31 -7.62 0.61
CA ILE A 306 17.14 -7.38 2.04
C ILE A 306 15.66 -7.26 2.39
N TRP A 307 14.89 -6.50 1.60
CA TRP A 307 13.47 -6.26 1.86
C TRP A 307 12.63 -7.54 1.79
N VAL A 308 12.86 -8.40 0.79
CA VAL A 308 12.16 -9.69 0.64
C VAL A 308 12.30 -10.55 1.89
N VAL A 309 13.53 -10.68 2.43
CA VAL A 309 13.74 -11.45 3.66
C VAL A 309 13.07 -10.75 4.84
N LEU A 310 13.22 -9.43 4.95
CA LEU A 310 12.69 -8.65 6.06
C LEU A 310 11.16 -8.69 6.11
N SER A 311 10.47 -8.53 4.99
CA SER A 311 9.01 -8.53 4.94
C SER A 311 8.42 -9.88 5.33
N LEU A 312 9.04 -10.99 4.90
CA LEU A 312 8.63 -12.33 5.34
C LEU A 312 8.86 -12.54 6.83
N VAL A 313 10.01 -12.12 7.38
CA VAL A 313 10.30 -12.21 8.82
C VAL A 313 9.30 -11.38 9.63
N VAL A 314 8.99 -10.16 9.20
CA VAL A 314 8.01 -9.28 9.86
C VAL A 314 6.62 -9.90 9.81
N GLY A 315 6.16 -10.31 8.61
CA GLY A 315 4.85 -10.90 8.43
C GLY A 315 4.66 -12.16 9.28
N PHE A 316 5.64 -13.08 9.27
CA PHE A 316 5.59 -14.28 10.10
C PHE A 316 5.65 -13.98 11.60
N SER A 317 6.48 -13.01 12.02
CA SER A 317 6.58 -12.62 13.43
C SER A 317 5.27 -12.02 13.95
N MET A 318 4.59 -11.21 13.14
CA MET A 318 3.30 -10.60 13.52
C MET A 318 2.15 -11.62 13.48
N LEU A 319 2.20 -12.61 12.57
CA LEU A 319 1.27 -13.74 12.59
C LEU A 319 1.38 -14.55 13.89
N LYS A 320 2.59 -14.76 14.43
CA LYS A 320 2.79 -15.39 15.74
C LYS A 320 2.19 -14.61 16.91
N LEU A 321 2.03 -13.30 16.75
CA LEU A 321 1.37 -12.44 17.74
C LEU A 321 -0.15 -12.34 17.53
N ASN A 322 -0.73 -13.19 16.67
CA ASN A 322 -2.15 -13.18 16.30
C ASN A 322 -2.63 -11.84 15.73
N ASP A 323 -1.72 -11.07 15.11
CA ASP A 323 -2.10 -9.82 14.44
C ASP A 323 -2.78 -10.13 13.10
N PHE A 324 -4.09 -9.86 13.03
CA PHE A 324 -4.88 -10.20 11.84
C PHE A 324 -4.42 -9.46 10.57
N ARG A 325 -3.85 -8.26 10.72
CA ARG A 325 -3.31 -7.47 9.58
C ARG A 325 -2.18 -8.23 8.88
N ALA A 326 -1.42 -9.01 9.64
CA ALA A 326 -0.23 -9.71 9.16
C ALA A 326 -0.54 -10.81 8.13
N LYS A 327 -1.77 -11.37 8.15
CA LYS A 327 -2.20 -12.38 7.18
C LYS A 327 -2.07 -11.87 5.75
N TYR A 328 -2.65 -10.71 5.46
CA TYR A 328 -2.60 -10.13 4.12
C TYR A 328 -1.17 -9.70 3.77
N PHE A 329 -0.50 -8.98 4.68
CA PHE A 329 0.88 -8.54 4.47
C PHE A 329 1.84 -9.70 4.13
N PHE A 330 1.75 -10.81 4.87
CA PHE A 330 2.60 -11.98 4.66
C PHE A 330 2.28 -12.72 3.36
N ILE A 331 0.99 -12.95 3.04
CA ILE A 331 0.59 -13.66 1.82
C ILE A 331 1.06 -12.92 0.56
N GLY A 332 0.83 -11.60 0.50
CA GLY A 332 1.25 -10.77 -0.63
C GLY A 332 2.77 -10.84 -0.84
N ASN A 333 3.53 -10.58 0.23
CA ASN A 333 4.98 -10.60 0.18
C ASN A 333 5.53 -12.00 -0.14
N LEU A 334 4.87 -13.08 0.30
CA LEU A 334 5.26 -14.45 -0.04
C LEU A 334 5.08 -14.74 -1.53
N ILE A 335 3.93 -14.38 -2.11
CA ILE A 335 3.67 -14.56 -3.54
C ILE A 335 4.69 -13.78 -4.38
N TYR A 336 4.95 -12.53 -4.01
CA TYR A 336 5.96 -11.70 -4.68
C TYR A 336 7.39 -12.25 -4.51
N SER A 337 7.74 -12.76 -3.32
CA SER A 337 9.05 -13.36 -3.08
C SER A 337 9.28 -14.61 -3.91
N VAL A 338 8.27 -15.47 -4.03
CA VAL A 338 8.33 -16.67 -4.87
C VAL A 338 8.46 -16.30 -6.34
N SER A 339 7.73 -15.30 -6.83
CA SER A 339 7.86 -14.84 -8.22
C SER A 339 9.24 -14.27 -8.51
N LEU A 340 9.85 -13.54 -7.56
CA LEU A 340 11.20 -13.02 -7.71
C LEU A 340 12.25 -14.15 -7.71
N MET A 341 12.09 -15.19 -6.88
CA MET A 341 12.96 -16.37 -6.91
C MET A 341 12.87 -17.10 -8.26
N LEU A 342 11.66 -17.25 -8.81
CA LEU A 342 11.45 -17.81 -10.15
C LEU A 342 12.09 -16.94 -11.23
N TYR A 343 11.92 -15.62 -11.14
CA TYR A 343 12.55 -14.65 -12.05
C TYR A 343 14.07 -14.82 -12.07
N VAL A 344 14.71 -14.86 -10.90
CA VAL A 344 16.16 -15.08 -10.77
C VAL A 344 16.56 -16.44 -11.35
N ALA A 345 15.82 -17.50 -11.05
CA ALA A 345 16.08 -18.84 -11.58
C ALA A 345 16.01 -18.89 -13.13
N ILE A 346 15.07 -18.16 -13.74
CA ILE A 346 14.98 -18.05 -15.20
C ILE A 346 16.18 -17.28 -15.76
N HIS A 347 16.61 -16.21 -15.10
CA HIS A 347 17.71 -15.36 -15.55
C HIS A 347 19.09 -16.04 -15.48
N ILE A 348 19.28 -16.99 -14.57
CA ILE A 348 20.50 -17.82 -14.51
C ILE A 348 20.41 -19.08 -15.39
N ASN A 349 19.43 -19.16 -16.30
CA ASN A 349 19.16 -20.30 -17.18
C ASN A 349 18.87 -21.63 -16.44
N PHE A 350 18.42 -21.59 -15.18
CA PHE A 350 18.00 -22.79 -14.45
C PHE A 350 16.59 -23.26 -14.86
N LEU A 351 15.70 -22.32 -15.21
CA LEU A 351 14.35 -22.58 -15.73
C LEU A 351 14.13 -21.84 -17.04
N GLN A 352 13.24 -22.37 -17.90
CA GLN A 352 12.79 -21.69 -19.10
C GLN A 352 11.32 -21.28 -18.93
N ALA A 353 11.05 -19.98 -18.96
CA ALA A 353 9.68 -19.47 -18.97
C ALA A 353 9.54 -18.32 -19.97
N LYS A 354 8.34 -18.15 -20.50
CA LYS A 354 7.99 -17.00 -21.35
C LYS A 354 7.68 -15.80 -20.45
N SER A 355 8.36 -14.68 -20.70
CA SER A 355 8.09 -13.37 -20.08
C SER A 355 8.15 -13.36 -18.55
N ALA A 356 9.34 -13.56 -17.98
CA ALA A 356 9.56 -13.60 -16.54
C ALA A 356 9.13 -12.30 -15.84
N GLU A 357 9.30 -11.16 -16.49
CA GLU A 357 8.91 -9.82 -16.02
C GLU A 357 7.41 -9.75 -15.74
N LEU A 358 6.59 -10.34 -16.63
CA LEU A 358 5.14 -10.33 -16.50
C LEU A 358 4.67 -11.03 -15.22
N VAL A 359 5.30 -12.17 -14.89
CA VAL A 359 4.98 -12.92 -13.66
C VAL A 359 5.29 -12.08 -12.42
N VAL A 360 6.41 -11.35 -12.43
CA VAL A 360 6.80 -10.45 -11.34
C VAL A 360 5.82 -9.28 -11.21
N VAL A 361 5.43 -8.65 -12.32
CA VAL A 361 4.45 -7.54 -12.33
C VAL A 361 3.10 -7.98 -11.76
N LEU A 362 2.58 -9.13 -12.20
CA LEU A 362 1.31 -9.66 -11.72
C LEU A 362 1.36 -10.04 -10.25
N ALA A 363 2.44 -10.70 -9.81
CA ALA A 363 2.65 -11.04 -8.40
C ALA A 363 2.74 -9.78 -7.52
N LEU A 364 3.39 -8.72 -8.01
CA LEU A 364 3.48 -7.44 -7.30
C LEU A 364 2.13 -6.72 -7.25
N ALA A 365 1.31 -6.80 -8.30
CA ALA A 365 -0.05 -6.28 -8.27
C ALA A 365 -0.90 -6.99 -7.20
N VAL A 366 -0.76 -8.31 -7.08
CA VAL A 366 -1.39 -9.11 -6.00
C VAL A 366 -0.86 -8.70 -4.62
N ASP A 367 0.46 -8.51 -4.46
CA ASP A 367 1.03 -7.98 -3.22
C ASP A 367 0.41 -6.62 -2.87
N CYS A 368 0.32 -5.69 -3.82
CA CYS A 368 -0.27 -4.37 -3.59
C CYS A 368 -1.75 -4.44 -3.16
N ILE A 369 -2.52 -5.38 -3.71
CA ILE A 369 -3.90 -5.67 -3.24
C ILE A 369 -3.87 -6.12 -1.78
N CYS A 370 -2.99 -7.07 -1.43
CA CYS A 370 -2.83 -7.56 -0.06
C CYS A 370 -2.38 -6.47 0.91
N ILE A 371 -1.47 -5.58 0.49
CA ILE A 371 -1.03 -4.41 1.26
C ILE A 371 -2.22 -3.49 1.54
N LEU A 372 -3.04 -3.16 0.53
CA LEU A 372 -4.22 -2.34 0.75
C LEU A 372 -5.25 -3.03 1.67
N LEU A 373 -5.41 -4.36 1.58
CA LEU A 373 -6.24 -5.13 2.51
C LEU A 373 -5.72 -5.05 3.95
N SER A 374 -4.39 -5.15 4.16
CA SER A 374 -3.81 -4.98 5.50
C SER A 374 -4.00 -3.56 6.05
N LEU A 375 -3.98 -2.53 5.19
CA LEU A 375 -4.33 -1.16 5.57
C LEU A 375 -5.83 -1.02 5.90
N SER A 376 -6.70 -1.70 5.16
CA SER A 376 -8.14 -1.73 5.42
C SER A 376 -8.45 -2.33 6.79
N GLU A 377 -7.81 -3.43 7.16
CA GLU A 377 -7.94 -4.01 8.51
C GLU A 377 -7.40 -3.08 9.60
N TRP A 378 -6.28 -2.40 9.36
CA TRP A 378 -5.77 -1.38 10.26
C TRP A 378 -6.78 -0.25 10.51
N LEU A 379 -7.44 0.24 9.45
CA LEU A 379 -8.48 1.26 9.56
C LEU A 379 -9.69 0.77 10.36
N LYS A 380 -10.16 -0.45 10.11
CA LYS A 380 -11.27 -1.04 10.86
C LYS A 380 -10.96 -1.11 12.35
N LEU A 381 -9.75 -1.54 12.71
CA LEU A 381 -9.32 -1.56 14.12
C LEU A 381 -9.34 -0.15 14.73
N LYS A 382 -8.83 0.86 14.02
CA LYS A 382 -8.86 2.25 14.51
C LYS A 382 -10.28 2.80 14.62
N GLN A 383 -11.17 2.43 13.72
CA GLN A 383 -12.58 2.80 13.81
C GLN A 383 -13.26 2.17 15.03
N HIS A 384 -13.00 0.88 15.30
CA HIS A 384 -13.51 0.20 16.49
C HIS A 384 -12.97 0.82 17.78
N GLU A 385 -11.67 1.11 17.85
CA GLU A 385 -11.07 1.82 19.00
C GLU A 385 -11.75 3.18 19.23
N PHE A 386 -11.96 3.96 18.16
CA PHE A 386 -12.62 5.26 18.25
C PHE A 386 -14.06 5.16 18.75
N VAL A 387 -14.84 4.19 18.22
CA VAL A 387 -16.22 3.95 18.68
C VAL A 387 -16.25 3.54 20.15
N ASN A 388 -15.32 2.68 20.58
CA ASN A 388 -15.22 2.28 21.98
C ASN A 388 -14.88 3.46 22.91
N ILE A 389 -13.97 4.33 22.49
CA ILE A 389 -13.61 5.56 23.24
C ILE A 389 -14.85 6.47 23.35
N LEU A 390 -15.58 6.68 22.25
CA LEU A 390 -16.81 7.46 22.26
C LEU A 390 -17.91 6.83 23.14
N HIS A 391 -17.98 5.50 23.20
CA HIS A 391 -18.90 4.81 24.09
C HIS A 391 -18.49 5.01 25.55
N GLN A 392 -17.20 4.90 25.88
CA GLN A 392 -16.70 5.13 27.24
C GLN A 392 -16.88 6.59 27.68
N SER A 393 -16.77 7.56 26.77
CA SER A 393 -16.98 8.98 27.08
C SER A 393 -18.44 9.36 27.33
N ARG A 394 -19.39 8.43 27.18
CA ARG A 394 -20.83 8.62 27.45
C ARG A 394 -21.24 8.26 28.89
N TYR A 395 -20.34 7.70 29.67
CA TYR A 395 -20.59 7.33 31.06
C TYR A 395 -19.80 8.25 31.99
N ASP A 396 -20.35 8.52 33.17
CA ASP A 396 -19.66 9.27 34.21
C ASP A 396 -18.50 8.42 34.78
N PRO A 397 -17.27 8.95 34.83
CA PRO A 397 -16.12 8.16 35.26
C PRO A 397 -16.17 7.74 36.73
N LEU A 398 -16.85 8.48 37.60
CA LEU A 398 -16.97 8.18 39.02
C LEU A 398 -18.09 7.17 39.28
N THR A 399 -19.31 7.45 38.83
CA THR A 399 -20.52 6.70 39.20
C THR A 399 -20.90 5.61 38.20
N LYS A 400 -20.30 5.60 37.00
CA LYS A 400 -20.58 4.67 35.89
C LYS A 400 -22.00 4.70 35.34
N VAL A 401 -22.86 5.63 35.77
CA VAL A 401 -24.14 5.91 35.09
C VAL A 401 -23.90 6.69 33.80
N GLY A 402 -24.93 6.90 32.98
CA GLY A 402 -24.82 7.77 31.82
C GLY A 402 -24.36 9.18 32.22
N ASN A 403 -23.70 9.91 31.35
CA ASN A 403 -23.40 11.33 31.59
C ASN A 403 -24.32 12.22 30.76
N ARG A 404 -24.12 13.54 30.86
CA ARG A 404 -24.88 14.53 30.11
C ARG A 404 -24.87 14.30 28.58
N LEU A 405 -23.79 13.76 28.02
CA LEU A 405 -23.73 13.46 26.58
C LEU A 405 -24.68 12.32 26.22
N LEU A 406 -24.68 11.23 26.99
CA LEU A 406 -25.60 10.10 26.76
C LEU A 406 -27.06 10.52 26.95
N LEU A 407 -27.34 11.35 27.96
CA LEU A 407 -28.68 11.91 28.15
C LEU A 407 -29.14 12.66 26.91
N ASN A 408 -28.31 13.55 26.36
CA ASN A 408 -28.66 14.33 25.17
C ASN A 408 -28.91 13.42 23.96
N ASP A 409 -28.07 12.41 23.74
CA ASP A 409 -28.25 11.41 22.67
C ASP A 409 -29.62 10.72 22.83
N HIS A 410 -29.96 10.27 24.06
CA HIS A 410 -31.23 9.60 24.32
C HIS A 410 -32.45 10.52 24.23
N LEU A 411 -32.32 11.81 24.58
CA LEU A 411 -33.39 12.81 24.42
C LEU A 411 -33.66 13.13 22.95
N LEU A 412 -32.64 13.11 22.08
CA LEU A 412 -32.83 13.31 20.63
C LEU A 412 -33.58 12.16 19.97
N GLU A 413 -33.36 10.93 20.45
CA GLU A 413 -34.07 9.73 19.99
C GLU A 413 -35.41 9.51 20.70
N LEU A 414 -35.70 10.30 21.74
CA LEU A 414 -36.90 10.17 22.53
C LEU A 414 -38.12 10.64 21.73
N SER A 415 -39.12 9.77 21.65
CA SER A 415 -40.39 10.04 20.98
C SER A 415 -41.52 9.38 21.74
N GLY A 416 -42.74 9.93 21.59
CA GLY A 416 -43.91 9.46 22.32
C GLY A 416 -43.93 9.92 23.79
N SER A 417 -44.48 9.08 24.66
CA SER A 417 -44.72 9.38 26.06
C SER A 417 -43.48 9.14 26.92
N TYR A 418 -43.12 10.07 27.78
CA TYR A 418 -41.94 9.94 28.65
C TYR A 418 -42.09 10.70 29.96
N ILE A 419 -41.24 10.34 30.92
CA ILE A 419 -41.13 11.02 32.22
C ILE A 419 -39.66 11.36 32.44
N ILE A 420 -39.40 12.62 32.78
CA ILE A 420 -38.09 13.13 33.19
C ILE A 420 -38.15 13.42 34.68
N VAL A 421 -37.21 12.86 35.43
CA VAL A 421 -37.02 13.18 36.84
C VAL A 421 -35.67 13.85 37.01
N PHE A 422 -35.68 15.06 37.55
CA PHE A 422 -34.47 15.75 37.99
C PHE A 422 -34.23 15.41 39.45
N ILE A 423 -33.03 14.98 39.80
CA ILE A 423 -32.66 14.53 41.15
C ILE A 423 -31.38 15.24 41.57
N ASP A 424 -31.34 15.76 42.78
CA ASP A 424 -30.19 16.41 43.38
C ASP A 424 -29.85 15.71 44.70
N CYS A 425 -28.58 15.37 44.89
CA CYS A 425 -28.10 14.73 46.11
C CYS A 425 -27.89 15.79 47.21
N ASP A 426 -28.74 15.74 48.23
CA ASP A 426 -28.67 16.68 49.35
C ASP A 426 -27.47 16.38 50.26
N GLY A 427 -26.83 17.43 50.78
CA GLY A 427 -25.80 17.29 51.82
C GLY A 427 -24.39 16.93 51.32
N VAL A 428 -24.14 16.81 50.01
CA VAL A 428 -22.80 16.49 49.44
C VAL A 428 -21.72 17.45 49.95
N LYS A 429 -22.02 18.75 49.99
CA LYS A 429 -21.08 19.75 50.51
C LYS A 429 -20.75 19.52 51.99
N THR A 430 -21.75 19.22 52.81
CA THR A 430 -21.56 18.92 54.24
C THR A 430 -20.66 17.70 54.43
N ILE A 431 -20.88 16.64 53.65
CA ILE A 431 -20.04 15.44 53.65
C ILE A 431 -18.59 15.79 53.25
N ASN A 432 -18.41 16.57 52.17
CA ASN A 432 -17.08 17.00 51.72
C ASN A 432 -16.35 17.84 52.78
N ASP A 433 -17.05 18.78 53.42
CA ASP A 433 -16.49 19.69 54.40
C ASP A 433 -16.11 18.97 55.71
N GLN A 434 -16.87 17.93 56.10
CA GLN A 434 -16.64 17.18 57.35
C GLN A 434 -15.73 15.95 57.19
N LEU A 435 -15.85 15.22 56.08
CA LEU A 435 -15.24 13.90 55.88
C LEU A 435 -14.27 13.86 54.69
N GLY A 436 -14.15 14.96 53.95
CA GLY A 436 -13.27 15.10 52.80
C GLY A 436 -13.89 14.62 51.49
N HIS A 437 -13.32 15.08 50.37
CA HIS A 437 -13.84 14.81 49.01
C HIS A 437 -13.94 13.31 48.67
N ALA A 438 -13.01 12.49 49.14
CA ALA A 438 -13.07 11.04 48.90
C ALA A 438 -14.36 10.40 49.47
N LYS A 439 -14.87 10.93 50.58
CA LYS A 439 -16.10 10.43 51.20
C LYS A 439 -17.36 10.95 50.50
N GLY A 440 -17.31 12.18 49.96
CA GLY A 440 -18.35 12.68 49.07
C GLY A 440 -18.43 11.90 47.76
N ASP A 441 -17.28 11.52 47.19
CA ASP A 441 -17.22 10.65 46.02
C ASP A 441 -17.82 9.27 46.32
N GLU A 442 -17.53 8.68 47.48
CA GLU A 442 -18.12 7.42 47.93
C GLU A 442 -19.66 7.52 48.07
N PHE A 443 -20.15 8.63 48.62
CA PHE A 443 -21.58 8.91 48.69
C PHE A 443 -22.23 8.98 47.31
N LEU A 444 -21.63 9.71 46.36
CA LEU A 444 -22.16 9.81 45.00
C LEU A 444 -22.18 8.46 44.27
N VAL A 445 -21.15 7.62 44.48
CA VAL A 445 -21.10 6.26 43.95
C VAL A 445 -22.21 5.39 44.56
N SER A 446 -22.36 5.42 45.88
CA SER A 446 -23.39 4.67 46.62
C SER A 446 -24.80 5.07 46.17
N THR A 447 -25.07 6.38 46.09
CA THR A 447 -26.36 6.92 45.62
C THR A 447 -26.65 6.50 44.18
N ALA A 448 -25.67 6.58 43.28
CA ALA A 448 -25.84 6.14 41.89
C ALA A 448 -26.09 4.62 41.76
N GLN A 449 -25.50 3.80 42.62
CA GLN A 449 -25.76 2.36 42.68
C GLN A 449 -27.19 2.07 43.15
N LEU A 450 -27.65 2.75 44.22
CA LEU A 450 -29.02 2.63 44.71
C LEU A 450 -30.03 3.07 43.63
N MET A 451 -29.76 4.17 42.93
CA MET A 451 -30.55 4.62 41.78
C MET A 451 -30.59 3.56 40.68
N GLN A 452 -29.45 3.02 40.24
CA GLN A 452 -29.44 1.96 39.22
C GLN A 452 -30.24 0.74 39.67
N SER A 453 -30.09 0.28 40.91
CA SER A 453 -30.81 -0.88 41.41
C SER A 453 -32.33 -0.65 41.49
N ALA A 454 -32.76 0.54 41.91
CA ALA A 454 -34.18 0.86 42.06
C ALA A 454 -34.88 1.25 40.74
N LEU A 455 -34.14 1.84 39.80
CA LEU A 455 -34.71 2.61 38.69
C LEU A 455 -34.45 1.98 37.29
N SER A 456 -33.43 1.12 37.15
CA SER A 456 -32.96 0.62 35.84
C SER A 456 -33.99 -0.18 35.03
N ASN A 457 -34.95 -0.83 35.68
CA ASN A 457 -35.99 -1.61 34.99
C ASN A 457 -37.01 -0.73 34.22
N LYS A 458 -37.04 0.58 34.51
CA LYS A 458 -38.03 1.53 33.98
C LYS A 458 -37.39 2.63 33.13
N GLY A 459 -36.09 2.85 33.27
CA GLY A 459 -35.39 3.91 32.56
C GLY A 459 -33.91 3.99 32.92
N ASP A 460 -33.21 4.90 32.26
CA ASP A 460 -31.78 5.11 32.42
C ASP A 460 -31.50 6.31 33.33
N VAL A 461 -30.48 6.18 34.17
CA VAL A 461 -30.01 7.23 35.07
C VAL A 461 -28.76 7.89 34.46
N TYR A 462 -28.67 9.22 34.60
CA TYR A 462 -27.55 10.01 34.11
C TYR A 462 -27.08 10.96 35.20
N ARG A 463 -25.77 11.18 35.31
CA ARG A 463 -25.19 12.26 36.10
C ARG A 463 -24.88 13.45 35.19
N THR A 464 -25.53 14.58 35.43
CA THR A 464 -25.40 15.78 34.58
C THR A 464 -24.57 16.89 35.21
N GLY A 465 -24.43 16.86 36.54
CA GLY A 465 -23.65 17.81 37.33
C GLY A 465 -22.82 17.12 38.41
N GLY A 466 -22.33 17.89 39.39
CA GLY A 466 -21.56 17.34 40.51
C GLY A 466 -22.39 16.38 41.35
N ASP A 467 -23.55 16.84 41.78
CA ASP A 467 -24.52 16.18 42.65
C ASP A 467 -25.89 15.96 41.97
N GLU A 468 -26.01 16.37 40.70
CA GLU A 468 -27.23 16.31 39.90
C GLU A 468 -27.30 15.05 39.04
N PHE A 469 -28.44 14.38 39.13
CA PHE A 469 -28.81 13.22 38.35
C PHE A 469 -30.13 13.45 37.62
N ILE A 470 -30.28 12.80 36.48
CA ILE A 470 -31.52 12.78 35.71
C ILE A 470 -31.90 11.32 35.50
N TRP A 471 -33.17 11.00 35.70
CA TRP A 471 -33.72 9.70 35.36
C TRP A 471 -34.73 9.87 34.23
N LEU A 472 -34.53 9.12 33.14
CA LEU A 472 -35.37 9.18 31.95
C LEU A 472 -36.14 7.86 31.77
N CYS A 473 -37.46 7.93 31.87
CA CYS A 473 -38.36 6.80 31.68
C CYS A 473 -39.11 6.90 30.35
N LYS A 474 -39.03 5.85 29.52
CA LYS A 474 -39.83 5.72 28.29
C LYS A 474 -41.16 5.04 28.63
N VAL A 475 -42.28 5.65 28.23
CA VAL A 475 -43.62 5.13 28.51
C VAL A 475 -44.27 4.65 27.23
N LYS A 476 -44.70 3.38 27.19
CA LYS A 476 -45.28 2.77 25.98
C LYS A 476 -46.72 3.20 25.71
N ASN A 477 -47.47 3.65 26.72
CA ASN A 477 -48.88 4.03 26.60
C ASN A 477 -49.19 5.33 27.38
N ASN A 478 -49.82 6.29 26.70
CA ASN A 478 -50.23 7.58 27.26
C ASN A 478 -51.21 7.44 28.45
N GLU A 479 -52.07 6.44 28.46
CA GLU A 479 -53.06 6.24 29.54
C GLU A 479 -52.41 5.80 30.87
N ALA A 480 -51.15 5.35 30.84
CA ALA A 480 -50.41 4.90 32.02
C ALA A 480 -49.55 5.98 32.69
N LEU A 481 -49.49 7.20 32.12
CA LEU A 481 -48.56 8.26 32.55
C LEU A 481 -48.79 8.75 33.98
N SER A 482 -50.05 8.99 34.37
CA SER A 482 -50.40 9.47 35.71
C SER A 482 -50.15 8.41 36.79
N SER A 483 -50.58 7.17 36.53
CA SER A 483 -50.35 6.03 37.43
C SER A 483 -48.86 5.75 37.61
N LEU A 484 -48.08 5.80 36.52
CA LEU A 484 -46.64 5.60 36.56
C LEU A 484 -45.91 6.74 37.28
N SER A 485 -46.36 7.99 37.12
CA SER A 485 -45.82 9.14 37.85
C SER A 485 -46.01 8.98 39.37
N HIS A 486 -47.16 8.48 39.80
CA HIS A 486 -47.42 8.17 41.21
C HIS A 486 -46.52 7.04 41.73
N GLU A 487 -46.35 5.96 40.96
CA GLU A 487 -45.44 4.85 41.28
C GLU A 487 -43.97 5.32 41.38
N ILE A 488 -43.54 6.18 40.45
CA ILE A 488 -42.22 6.81 40.45
C ILE A 488 -42.00 7.62 41.73
N THR A 489 -43.00 8.41 42.14
CA THR A 489 -42.92 9.20 43.38
C THR A 489 -42.71 8.31 44.60
N LEU A 490 -43.47 7.21 44.72
CA LEU A 490 -43.29 6.25 45.80
C LEU A 490 -41.89 5.61 45.76
N THR A 491 -41.42 5.23 44.57
CA THR A 491 -40.09 4.64 44.38
C THR A 491 -38.98 5.61 44.82
N LEU A 492 -39.09 6.89 44.47
CA LEU A 492 -38.11 7.91 44.83
C LEU A 492 -38.13 8.26 46.33
N ASN A 493 -39.30 8.23 46.98
CA ASN A 493 -39.39 8.38 48.43
C ASN A 493 -38.71 7.22 49.17
N THR A 494 -38.96 5.97 48.75
CA THR A 494 -38.25 4.81 49.32
C THR A 494 -36.75 4.87 49.04
N LEU A 495 -36.35 5.33 47.85
CA LEU A 495 -34.94 5.55 47.54
C LEU A 495 -34.32 6.61 48.46
N HIS A 496 -35.02 7.71 48.72
CA HIS A 496 -34.59 8.74 49.68
C HIS A 496 -34.40 8.16 51.08
N GLU A 497 -35.35 7.39 51.60
CA GLU A 497 -35.26 6.74 52.92
C GLU A 497 -34.04 5.80 53.00
N ASN A 498 -33.81 4.98 51.97
CA ASN A 498 -32.65 4.08 51.91
C ASN A 498 -31.31 4.83 51.89
N ILE A 499 -31.26 5.99 51.22
CA ILE A 499 -30.07 6.86 51.20
C ILE A 499 -29.85 7.47 52.58
N VAL A 500 -30.90 7.99 53.23
CA VAL A 500 -30.82 8.57 54.58
C VAL A 500 -30.37 7.51 55.60
N GLU A 501 -30.83 6.27 55.50
CA GLU A 501 -30.41 5.18 56.38
C GLU A 501 -28.91 4.91 56.30
N GLN A 502 -28.33 4.92 55.10
CA GLN A 502 -26.89 4.73 54.89
C GLN A 502 -26.08 6.00 55.19
N TRP A 503 -26.68 7.17 54.99
CA TRP A 503 -26.04 8.48 55.07
C TRP A 503 -26.94 9.49 55.81
N PRO A 504 -26.94 9.48 57.16
CA PRO A 504 -27.94 10.17 57.99
C PRO A 504 -28.04 11.69 57.86
N GLN A 505 -27.03 12.35 57.27
CA GLN A 505 -27.01 13.80 57.03
C GLN A 505 -27.22 14.18 55.56
N SER A 506 -27.75 13.25 54.77
CA SER A 506 -27.92 13.41 53.32
C SER A 506 -29.24 12.83 52.86
N GLY A 507 -29.55 12.98 51.58
CA GLY A 507 -30.74 12.43 50.96
C GLY A 507 -30.77 12.80 49.49
N ILE A 508 -31.95 12.71 48.90
CA ILE A 508 -32.20 13.24 47.56
C ILE A 508 -33.42 14.15 47.55
N SER A 509 -33.34 15.21 46.77
CA SER A 509 -34.46 16.05 46.37
C SER A 509 -34.74 15.80 44.89
N PHE A 510 -35.99 15.71 44.50
CA PHE A 510 -36.36 15.37 43.13
C PHE A 510 -37.59 16.12 42.64
N GLY A 511 -37.70 16.24 41.32
CA GLY A 511 -38.84 16.84 40.63
C GLY A 511 -39.17 16.03 39.38
N ILE A 512 -40.45 15.82 39.13
CA ILE A 512 -40.95 14.95 38.07
C ILE A 512 -41.68 15.82 37.05
N ALA A 513 -41.39 15.64 35.76
CA ALA A 513 -42.15 16.24 34.66
C ALA A 513 -42.48 15.17 33.61
N THR A 514 -43.68 15.24 33.07
CA THR A 514 -44.16 14.32 32.04
C THR A 514 -44.25 14.98 30.67
N SER A 515 -44.16 14.18 29.62
CA SER A 515 -44.29 14.64 28.23
C SER A 515 -45.63 15.34 27.93
N ASN A 516 -46.66 15.12 28.73
CA ASN A 516 -47.98 15.75 28.55
C ASN A 516 -48.06 17.16 29.13
N GLU A 517 -47.10 17.53 29.99
CA GLU A 517 -47.08 18.84 30.64
C GLU A 517 -46.27 19.88 29.86
N CYS A 518 -45.58 19.47 28.79
CA CYS A 518 -44.59 20.29 28.09
C CYS A 518 -44.69 20.08 26.58
N THR A 519 -44.22 21.06 25.79
CA THR A 519 -44.23 20.96 24.33
C THR A 519 -42.98 20.26 23.78
N ASN A 520 -41.89 20.25 24.55
CA ASN A 520 -40.60 19.69 24.15
C ASN A 520 -39.77 19.23 25.36
N HIS A 521 -38.69 18.49 25.09
CA HIS A 521 -37.79 17.92 26.11
C HIS A 521 -37.15 18.98 27.02
N ALA A 522 -36.80 20.16 26.48
CA ALA A 522 -36.14 21.21 27.25
C ALA A 522 -37.09 21.83 28.28
N GLU A 523 -38.36 22.01 27.91
CA GLU A 523 -39.42 22.43 28.85
C GLU A 523 -39.65 21.38 29.94
N CYS A 524 -39.69 20.08 29.61
CA CYS A 524 -39.77 19.02 30.63
C CYS A 524 -38.61 19.05 31.60
N LEU A 525 -37.38 19.21 31.10
CA LEU A 525 -36.19 19.32 31.95
C LEU A 525 -36.28 20.52 32.90
N THR A 526 -36.71 21.68 32.37
CA THR A 526 -36.86 22.91 33.15
C THR A 526 -37.92 22.75 34.23
N LEU A 527 -39.09 22.19 33.88
CA LEU A 527 -40.17 21.96 34.83
C LEU A 527 -39.79 20.95 35.93
N ALA A 528 -39.03 19.91 35.58
CA ALA A 528 -38.54 18.94 36.55
C ALA A 528 -37.53 19.58 37.52
N ASP A 529 -36.62 20.42 37.02
CA ASP A 529 -35.66 21.17 37.83
C ASP A 529 -36.34 22.14 38.81
N GLU A 530 -37.32 22.92 38.32
CA GLU A 530 -38.11 23.82 39.17
C GLU A 530 -38.82 23.07 40.32
N ARG A 531 -39.42 21.91 40.02
CA ARG A 531 -40.09 21.06 41.02
C ARG A 531 -39.11 20.47 42.03
N MET A 532 -37.93 20.05 41.58
CA MET A 532 -36.85 19.58 42.44
C MET A 532 -36.42 20.68 43.41
N TYR A 533 -36.22 21.91 42.91
CA TYR A 533 -35.81 23.04 43.73
C TYR A 533 -36.84 23.39 44.82
N ILE A 534 -38.14 23.28 44.52
CA ILE A 534 -39.22 23.47 45.50
C ILE A 534 -39.09 22.45 46.63
N LEU A 535 -38.90 21.16 46.31
CA LEU A 535 -38.74 20.11 47.33
C LEU A 535 -37.48 20.33 48.17
N LYS A 536 -36.35 20.63 47.52
CA LYS A 536 -35.06 20.93 48.19
C LYS A 536 -35.17 22.09 49.16
N SER A 537 -35.91 23.13 48.79
CA SER A 537 -36.18 24.28 49.64
C SER A 537 -37.07 23.95 50.85
N ALA A 538 -37.99 22.99 50.72
CA ALA A 538 -38.82 22.51 51.82
C ALA A 538 -37.99 21.70 52.82
N HIS A 539 -37.11 20.81 52.36
CA HIS A 539 -36.21 20.05 53.24
C HIS A 539 -35.31 20.96 54.08
N LYS A 540 -34.76 22.03 53.49
CA LYS A 540 -33.94 23.03 54.21
C LYS A 540 -34.68 23.84 55.28
N LYS A 541 -36.02 23.91 55.24
CA LYS A 541 -36.83 24.59 56.26
C LYS A 541 -37.19 23.69 57.43
N CYS A 542 -37.13 22.37 57.24
CA CYS A 542 -37.49 21.36 58.24
C CYS A 542 -36.28 20.76 58.97
N ALA A 543 -35.08 20.85 58.39
CA ALA A 543 -33.80 20.54 59.02
C ALA A 543 -33.27 21.74 59.81
#